data_AF-B4N6N8-F1
#
_entry.id   AF-B4N6N8-F1
#
_cell.length_a   1.000
_cell.length_b   1.000
_cell.length_c   1.000
_cell.angle_alpha   90.00
_cell.angle_beta   90.00
_cell.angle_gamma   90.00
#
_symmetry.space_group_name_H-M   'P 1'
#
loop_
_entity.id
_entity.type
_entity.pdbx_description
1 polymer ?
#
loop_
_entity_poly.entity_id
_entity_poly.type
_entity_poly.pdbx_seq_one_letter_code
_entity_poly.pdbx_strand_id
1 'polypeptide(L)'
;MHRHRYNNVQVKSLSNGLMQGIEQQQQQQPENGHNNVERLPMWPSERIAPGGAGAFHSAKVEYSKETADLIRLLVKESKMSMLMRKQIDETLRKGEPLPLPKPQRPNTNNDPDRETLAILERARNAKRKNLRQIVASGAYNSSYYRPPTDNRMVNEKSKAKLQFTMAGTHLPDPAIKPQRRPREEQHVSEEDIINELLDQINERAEWLTEMEELGQGKKYRPEIRDQIAERLHRIRALESKLKMKSEGGFRFVD
;
A
#
# COMPACT_ATOMS: atom_id res chain seq x y z
N MET A 1 26.04 17.06 -10.23
CA MET A 1 25.03 17.59 -11.19
C MET A 1 24.61 16.47 -12.13
N HIS A 2 23.56 15.73 -11.80
CA HIS A 2 23.10 14.57 -12.59
C HIS A 2 21.94 15.00 -13.50
N ARG A 3 22.14 14.94 -14.82
CA ARG A 3 21.12 15.27 -15.83
C ARG A 3 20.28 14.03 -16.14
N HIS A 4 18.99 14.08 -15.85
CA HIS A 4 18.03 13.08 -16.32
C HIS A 4 17.68 13.35 -17.79
N ARG A 5 17.88 12.33 -18.64
CA ARG A 5 17.46 12.31 -20.04
C ARG A 5 16.01 11.83 -20.09
N TYR A 6 15.10 12.65 -20.61
CA TYR A 6 13.75 12.20 -20.94
C TYR A 6 13.74 11.61 -22.35
N ASN A 7 13.14 10.43 -22.48
CA ASN A 7 12.83 9.78 -23.76
C ASN A 7 11.58 10.42 -24.36
N ASN A 8 11.70 10.99 -25.56
CA ASN A 8 10.56 11.40 -26.38
C ASN A 8 10.11 10.21 -27.24
N VAL A 9 8.93 9.67 -26.96
CA VAL A 9 8.26 8.72 -27.86
C VAL A 9 7.38 9.51 -28.83
N GLN A 10 7.78 9.56 -30.09
CA GLN A 10 6.98 10.08 -31.19
C GLN A 10 5.89 9.07 -31.55
N VAL A 11 4.63 9.41 -31.30
CA VAL A 11 3.48 8.66 -31.82
C VAL A 11 3.16 9.16 -33.23
N LYS A 12 3.43 8.32 -34.24
CA LYS A 12 3.01 8.53 -35.62
C LYS A 12 1.53 8.19 -35.74
N SER A 13 0.69 9.16 -36.12
CA SER A 13 -0.71 8.93 -36.50
C SER A 13 -0.78 8.47 -37.95
N LEU A 14 -1.29 7.25 -38.16
CA LEU A 14 -1.69 6.74 -39.48
C LEU A 14 -3.10 6.17 -39.35
N SER A 15 -4.05 6.78 -40.06
CA SER A 15 -5.17 6.15 -40.79
C SER A 15 -6.27 7.19 -41.10
N ASN A 16 -6.05 8.01 -42.13
CA ASN A 16 -7.14 8.60 -42.90
C ASN A 16 -7.40 7.65 -44.07
N GLY A 17 -8.57 7.03 -44.12
CA GLY A 17 -8.90 6.13 -45.22
C GLY A 17 -10.18 5.33 -45.01
N LEU A 18 -11.29 6.00 -44.70
CA LEU A 18 -12.63 5.46 -44.97
C LEU A 18 -13.66 6.58 -44.82
N MET A 19 -14.08 7.19 -45.92
CA MET A 19 -15.36 7.90 -46.09
C MET A 19 -15.39 8.50 -47.52
N GLN A 20 -15.55 7.62 -48.50
CA GLN A 20 -16.08 7.98 -49.82
C GLN A 20 -17.28 7.06 -50.04
N GLY A 21 -18.45 7.65 -50.27
CA GLY A 21 -19.63 6.92 -50.73
C GLY A 21 -20.88 7.13 -49.91
N ILE A 22 -21.42 8.36 -49.92
CA ILE A 22 -22.87 8.63 -49.93
C ILE A 22 -23.00 9.87 -50.84
N GLU A 23 -23.05 9.69 -52.16
CA GLU A 23 -24.29 9.66 -52.95
C GLU A 23 -25.29 10.75 -52.52
N GLN A 24 -25.25 11.89 -53.21
CA GLN A 24 -26.15 12.14 -54.33
C GLN A 24 -27.62 12.12 -53.90
N GLN A 25 -28.10 13.27 -53.44
CA GLN A 25 -29.47 13.74 -53.69
C GLN A 25 -29.61 15.20 -53.24
N GLN A 26 -29.45 16.13 -54.18
CA GLN A 26 -30.44 17.18 -54.46
C GLN A 26 -29.89 18.11 -55.56
N GLN A 27 -30.53 18.03 -56.71
CA GLN A 27 -30.48 19.02 -57.78
C GLN A 27 -31.91 19.51 -58.04
N GLN A 28 -31.97 20.74 -58.54
CA GLN A 28 -33.11 21.53 -59.05
C GLN A 28 -33.82 22.39 -57.99
N GLN A 29 -34.09 23.69 -58.13
CA GLN A 29 -33.73 24.86 -58.99
C GLN A 29 -34.64 26.02 -58.46
N PRO A 30 -34.65 27.29 -58.94
CA PRO A 30 -33.80 27.96 -59.91
C PRO A 30 -33.20 29.32 -59.44
N GLU A 31 -32.31 29.80 -60.29
CA GLU A 31 -31.70 31.12 -60.36
C GLU A 31 -32.73 32.27 -60.47
N ASN A 32 -32.49 33.36 -59.74
CA ASN A 32 -32.92 34.69 -60.15
C ASN A 32 -31.85 35.70 -59.70
N GLY A 33 -31.09 36.20 -60.66
CA GLY A 33 -30.01 37.13 -60.44
C GLY A 33 -30.50 38.52 -60.06
N HIS A 34 -29.81 39.13 -59.10
CA HIS A 34 -29.60 40.58 -59.05
C HIS A 34 -28.14 40.82 -58.67
N ASN A 35 -27.42 41.43 -59.61
CA ASN A 35 -26.08 41.95 -59.43
C ASN A 35 -26.09 43.02 -58.34
N ASN A 36 -25.38 42.78 -57.23
CA ASN A 36 -24.69 43.86 -56.54
C ASN A 36 -23.41 43.31 -55.93
N VAL A 37 -22.28 43.63 -56.58
CA VAL A 37 -20.93 43.28 -56.11
C VAL A 37 -20.58 44.25 -54.98
N GLU A 38 -21.15 44.01 -53.79
CA GLU A 38 -20.56 44.50 -52.55
C GLU A 38 -19.54 43.46 -52.10
N ARG A 39 -18.26 43.70 -52.45
CA ARG A 39 -17.14 42.95 -51.86
C ARG A 39 -17.15 43.20 -50.35
N LEU A 40 -17.77 42.29 -49.60
CA LEU A 40 -17.64 42.25 -48.15
C LEU A 40 -16.14 42.11 -47.80
N PRO A 41 -15.65 42.85 -46.80
CA PRO A 41 -14.24 42.82 -46.44
C PRO A 41 -13.83 41.39 -46.09
N MET A 42 -12.78 40.91 -46.75
CA MET A 42 -12.18 39.61 -46.51
C MET A 42 -11.85 39.47 -45.00
N TRP A 43 -12.59 38.61 -44.31
CA TRP A 43 -12.29 38.23 -42.92
C TRP A 43 -10.86 37.65 -42.88
N PRO A 44 -10.00 37.95 -41.87
CA PRO A 44 -8.56 37.66 -41.97
C PRO A 44 -8.12 36.18 -42.03
N SER A 45 -9.02 35.21 -42.15
CA SER A 45 -8.65 33.82 -42.48
C SER A 45 -9.85 33.01 -42.98
N GLU A 46 -9.69 32.19 -44.02
CA GLU A 46 -10.69 31.20 -44.47
C GLU A 46 -11.04 30.14 -43.42
N ARG A 47 -10.16 29.90 -42.43
CA ARG A 47 -10.37 28.88 -41.40
C ARG A 47 -11.37 29.27 -40.31
N ILE A 48 -11.79 30.53 -40.24
CA ILE A 48 -12.63 31.05 -39.15
C ILE A 48 -13.84 31.73 -39.79
N ALA A 49 -15.04 31.16 -39.59
CA ALA A 49 -16.26 31.68 -40.17
C ALA A 49 -16.63 33.08 -39.59
N PRO A 50 -17.18 33.99 -40.41
CA PRO A 50 -17.74 35.26 -39.94
C PRO A 50 -18.92 34.99 -39.00
N GLY A 51 -18.75 35.25 -37.70
CA GLY A 51 -19.78 34.98 -36.71
C GLY A 51 -19.28 34.63 -35.31
N GLY A 52 -18.03 34.97 -34.97
CA GLY A 52 -17.56 34.90 -33.59
C GLY A 52 -17.23 33.49 -33.08
N ALA A 53 -16.79 32.57 -33.94
CA ALA A 53 -16.23 31.28 -33.51
C ALA A 53 -14.82 31.44 -32.89
N GLY A 54 -14.70 32.24 -31.83
CA GLY A 54 -13.52 32.29 -30.95
C GLY A 54 -13.56 31.17 -29.91
N ALA A 55 -12.54 31.12 -29.04
CA ALA A 55 -12.24 30.09 -28.02
C ALA A 55 -13.36 29.72 -27.02
N PHE A 56 -14.58 30.23 -27.20
CA PHE A 56 -15.75 30.04 -26.34
C PHE A 56 -17.00 29.52 -27.08
N HIS A 57 -16.93 29.28 -28.39
CA HIS A 57 -18.04 28.72 -29.16
C HIS A 57 -17.68 27.32 -29.67
N SER A 58 -18.38 26.30 -29.19
CA SER A 58 -18.27 24.93 -29.70
C SER A 58 -19.02 24.79 -31.03
N ALA A 59 -18.51 23.93 -31.92
CA ALA A 59 -19.22 23.58 -33.14
C ALA A 59 -20.56 22.94 -32.75
N LYS A 60 -21.66 23.48 -33.29
CA LYS A 60 -22.99 22.90 -33.06
C LYS A 60 -23.12 21.60 -33.86
N VAL A 61 -23.60 20.56 -33.19
CA VAL A 61 -23.88 19.25 -33.77
C VAL A 61 -25.41 19.08 -33.78
N GLU A 62 -25.97 18.89 -34.97
CA GLU A 62 -27.39 18.58 -35.12
C GLU A 62 -27.60 17.08 -34.99
N TYR A 63 -28.24 16.64 -33.91
CA TYR A 63 -28.65 15.26 -33.75
C TYR A 63 -29.98 15.03 -34.46
N SER A 64 -30.07 13.98 -35.28
CA SER A 64 -31.36 13.50 -35.77
C SER A 64 -32.28 13.15 -34.59
N LYS A 65 -33.60 13.32 -34.77
CA LYS A 65 -34.60 13.02 -33.73
C LYS A 65 -34.49 11.58 -33.23
N GLU A 66 -34.27 10.65 -34.16
CA GLU A 66 -34.06 9.23 -33.86
C GLU A 66 -32.80 9.00 -33.01
N THR A 67 -31.71 9.69 -33.36
CA THR A 67 -30.44 9.62 -32.61
C THR A 67 -30.57 10.22 -31.22
N ALA A 68 -31.28 11.35 -31.09
CA ALA A 68 -31.52 11.98 -29.79
C ALA A 68 -32.38 11.08 -28.88
N ASP A 69 -33.39 10.41 -29.41
CA ASP A 69 -34.23 9.49 -28.64
C ASP A 69 -33.50 8.19 -28.25
N LEU A 70 -32.64 7.67 -29.13
CA LEU A 70 -31.75 6.56 -28.81
C LEU A 70 -30.80 6.94 -27.67
N ILE A 71 -30.16 8.11 -27.73
CA ILE A 71 -29.26 8.58 -26.66
C ILE A 71 -30.02 8.72 -25.35
N ARG A 72 -31.25 9.26 -25.35
CA ARG A 72 -32.10 9.33 -24.14
C ARG A 72 -32.42 7.95 -23.57
N LEU A 73 -32.68 6.96 -24.41
CA LEU A 73 -32.93 5.58 -23.98
C LEU A 73 -31.69 4.99 -23.30
N LEU A 74 -30.52 5.15 -23.93
CA LEU A 74 -29.23 4.72 -23.36
C LEU A 74 -28.91 5.42 -22.04
N VAL A 75 -29.23 6.71 -21.92
CA VAL A 75 -29.07 7.50 -20.68
C VAL A 75 -30.01 7.02 -19.57
N LYS A 76 -31.21 6.56 -19.93
CA LYS A 76 -32.18 5.98 -18.96
C LYS A 76 -31.73 4.62 -18.47
N GLU A 77 -31.28 3.76 -19.38
CA GLU A 77 -30.83 2.40 -19.08
C GLU A 77 -29.48 2.37 -18.33
N SER A 78 -28.59 3.32 -18.63
CA SER A 78 -27.31 3.43 -17.95
C SER A 78 -27.45 3.91 -16.50
N LYS A 79 -26.66 3.34 -15.59
CA LYS A 79 -26.57 3.72 -14.16
C LYS A 79 -25.78 5.03 -13.94
N MET A 80 -26.06 6.07 -14.72
CA MET A 80 -25.38 7.37 -14.61
C MET A 80 -25.92 8.25 -13.48
N SER A 81 -25.09 9.15 -12.97
CA SER A 81 -25.51 10.18 -12.00
C SER A 81 -26.52 11.15 -12.64
N MET A 82 -27.50 11.62 -11.86
CA MET A 82 -28.54 12.57 -12.34
C MET A 82 -27.94 13.85 -12.94
N LEU A 83 -26.80 14.31 -12.45
CA LEU A 83 -26.08 15.46 -13.00
C LEU A 83 -25.59 15.20 -14.44
N MET A 84 -25.09 13.98 -14.71
CA MET A 84 -24.65 13.59 -16.04
C MET A 84 -25.83 13.47 -17.00
N ARG A 85 -26.97 12.91 -16.54
CA ARG A 85 -28.19 12.83 -17.36
C ARG A 85 -28.67 14.22 -17.79
N LYS A 86 -28.75 15.15 -16.84
CA LYS A 86 -29.10 16.56 -17.12
C LYS A 86 -28.12 17.21 -18.11
N GLN A 87 -26.82 16.99 -17.93
CA GLN A 87 -25.82 17.54 -18.84
C GLN A 87 -25.99 17.01 -20.27
N ILE A 88 -26.26 15.71 -20.44
CA ILE A 88 -26.50 15.12 -21.77
C ILE A 88 -27.80 15.66 -22.38
N ASP A 89 -28.89 15.75 -21.61
CA ASP A 89 -30.15 16.33 -22.08
C ASP A 89 -30.00 17.79 -22.50
N GLU A 90 -29.19 18.57 -21.78
CA GLU A 90 -28.85 19.94 -22.17
C GLU A 90 -28.04 19.99 -23.46
N THR A 91 -27.05 19.10 -23.64
CA THR A 91 -26.26 19.05 -24.89
C THR A 91 -27.13 18.69 -26.09
N LEU A 92 -28.10 17.76 -25.91
CA LEU A 92 -29.06 17.39 -26.95
C LEU A 92 -30.02 18.53 -27.28
N ARG A 93 -30.38 19.39 -26.31
CA ARG A 93 -31.24 20.56 -26.54
C ARG A 93 -30.52 21.74 -27.19
N LYS A 94 -29.27 21.98 -26.80
CA LYS A 94 -28.44 23.08 -27.30
C LYS A 94 -27.77 22.78 -28.65
N GLY A 95 -27.76 21.51 -29.06
CA GLY A 95 -27.04 21.04 -30.23
C GLY A 95 -25.54 21.10 -30.03
N GLU A 96 -25.06 20.76 -28.83
CA GLU A 96 -23.63 20.69 -28.51
C GLU A 96 -23.12 19.24 -28.62
N PRO A 97 -21.82 19.03 -28.93
CA PRO A 97 -21.24 17.69 -28.92
C PRO A 97 -21.34 17.05 -27.52
N LEU A 98 -21.52 15.73 -27.46
CA LEU A 98 -21.57 14.99 -26.20
C LEU A 98 -20.30 15.23 -25.37
N PRO A 99 -20.41 15.33 -24.03
CA PRO A 99 -19.27 15.58 -23.18
C PRO A 99 -18.29 14.41 -23.21
N LEU A 100 -17.00 14.73 -23.38
CA LEU A 100 -15.93 13.73 -23.31
C LEU A 100 -15.86 13.13 -21.89
N PRO A 101 -15.58 11.82 -21.77
CA PRO A 101 -15.39 11.20 -20.47
C PRO A 101 -14.21 11.87 -19.75
N LYS A 102 -14.46 12.41 -18.55
CA LYS A 102 -13.39 12.97 -17.72
C LYS A 102 -12.46 11.82 -17.33
N PRO A 103 -11.12 12.02 -17.37
CA PRO A 103 -10.21 11.03 -16.83
C PRO A 103 -10.57 10.76 -15.37
N GLN A 104 -10.49 9.50 -14.95
CA GLN A 104 -10.70 9.14 -13.56
C GLN A 104 -9.69 9.94 -12.72
N ARG A 105 -10.20 10.73 -11.77
CA ARG A 105 -9.32 11.45 -10.85
C ARG A 105 -8.57 10.41 -10.03
N PRO A 106 -7.23 10.46 -9.94
CA PRO A 106 -6.51 9.59 -9.01
C PRO A 106 -7.05 9.87 -7.60
N ASN A 107 -7.28 8.80 -6.83
CA ASN A 107 -7.80 8.92 -5.48
C ASN A 107 -6.68 9.42 -4.55
N THR A 108 -6.53 10.74 -4.42
CA THR A 108 -5.54 11.39 -3.55
C THR A 108 -6.01 11.52 -2.09
N ASN A 109 -7.11 10.89 -1.70
CA ASN A 109 -7.61 10.97 -0.31
C ASN A 109 -6.88 10.03 0.63
N ASN A 110 -6.33 8.92 0.13
CA ASN A 110 -5.54 7.97 0.91
C ASN A 110 -4.04 8.07 0.60
N ASP A 111 -3.60 9.21 0.07
CA ASP A 111 -2.19 9.41 -0.22
C ASP A 111 -1.46 9.66 1.11
N PRO A 112 -0.57 8.75 1.56
CA PRO A 112 0.17 8.95 2.80
C PRO A 112 1.01 10.24 2.75
N ASP A 113 1.38 10.70 1.55
CA ASP A 113 2.15 11.92 1.38
C ASP A 113 1.31 13.17 1.64
N ARG A 114 -0.03 13.10 1.56
CA ARG A 114 -0.89 14.25 1.81
C ARG A 114 -0.93 14.65 3.28
N GLU A 115 -1.01 13.67 4.18
CA GLU A 115 -1.00 13.93 5.63
C GLU A 115 0.38 14.43 6.06
N THR A 116 1.46 13.83 5.54
CA THR A 116 2.82 14.27 5.84
C THR A 116 3.08 15.69 5.31
N LEU A 117 2.66 16.01 4.09
CA LEU A 117 2.75 17.37 3.53
C LEU A 117 1.94 18.37 4.34
N ALA A 118 0.74 18.02 4.82
CA ALA A 118 -0.07 18.91 5.67
C ALA A 118 0.60 19.17 7.03
N ILE A 119 1.24 18.15 7.62
CA ILE A 119 2.03 18.29 8.85
C ILE A 119 3.24 19.21 8.60
N LEU A 120 3.96 19.01 7.50
CA LEU A 120 5.11 19.83 7.11
C LEU A 120 4.70 21.28 6.81
N GLU A 121 3.56 21.50 6.16
CA GLU A 121 3.02 22.83 5.89
C GLU A 121 2.61 23.54 7.19
N ARG A 122 1.96 22.83 8.12
CA ARG A 122 1.64 23.36 9.45
C ARG A 122 2.92 23.72 10.22
N ALA A 123 3.94 22.86 10.18
CA ALA A 123 5.21 23.10 10.83
C ALA A 123 5.95 24.31 10.20
N ARG A 124 5.94 24.42 8.88
CA ARG A 124 6.51 25.56 8.13
C ARG A 124 5.81 26.88 8.48
N ASN A 125 4.50 26.83 8.69
CA ASN A 125 3.70 28.00 9.05
C ASN A 125 3.68 28.27 10.57
N ALA A 126 4.21 27.38 11.39
CA ALA A 126 4.30 27.54 12.83
C ALA A 126 5.43 28.52 13.21
N LYS A 127 5.12 29.82 13.20
CA LYS A 127 6.00 30.85 13.76
C LYS A 127 5.85 30.92 15.29
N ARG A 128 6.96 31.14 16.01
CA ARG A 128 6.91 31.39 17.47
C ARG A 128 6.13 32.69 17.72
N LYS A 129 5.05 32.61 18.50
CA LYS A 129 4.27 33.78 18.92
C LYS A 129 4.99 34.52 20.05
N ASN A 130 4.90 35.84 20.07
CA ASN A 130 5.40 36.61 21.22
C ASN A 130 4.45 36.50 22.43
N LEU A 131 4.93 36.84 23.62
CA LEU A 131 4.13 36.75 24.86
C LEU A 131 2.80 37.50 24.74
N ARG A 132 2.82 38.71 24.17
CA ARG A 132 1.61 39.52 23.95
C ARG A 132 0.56 38.83 23.08
N GLN A 133 0.98 38.15 22.00
CA GLN A 133 0.10 37.37 21.13
C GLN A 133 -0.44 36.13 21.83
N ILE A 134 0.35 35.47 22.68
CA ILE A 134 -0.10 34.31 23.46
C ILE A 134 -1.17 34.74 24.47
N VAL A 135 -0.93 35.82 25.20
CA VAL A 135 -1.89 36.39 26.15
C VAL A 135 -3.15 36.87 25.43
N ALA A 136 -3.01 37.62 24.32
CA ALA A 136 -4.14 38.10 23.53
C ALA A 136 -4.97 36.97 22.91
N SER A 137 -4.36 35.83 22.59
CA SER A 137 -5.07 34.65 22.11
C SER A 137 -5.89 33.93 23.20
N GLY A 138 -5.75 34.35 24.46
CA GLY A 138 -6.47 33.75 25.59
C GLY A 138 -5.97 32.36 25.98
N ALA A 139 -4.76 31.97 25.55
CA ALA A 139 -4.21 30.64 25.79
C ALA A 139 -4.03 30.30 27.29
N TYR A 140 -3.87 31.32 28.14
CA TYR A 140 -3.76 31.18 29.59
C TYR A 140 -5.11 31.12 30.31
N ASN A 141 -6.21 31.41 29.61
CA ASN A 141 -7.54 31.34 30.20
C ASN A 141 -7.95 29.85 30.24
N SER A 142 -8.11 29.32 31.45
CA SER A 142 -8.62 27.96 31.64
C SER A 142 -10.08 27.92 31.20
N SER A 143 -10.41 27.17 30.16
CA SER A 143 -11.80 26.94 29.76
C SER A 143 -12.49 26.03 30.78
N TYR A 144 -13.76 26.30 31.08
CA TYR A 144 -14.57 25.39 31.87
C TYR A 144 -14.59 23.99 31.22
N TYR A 145 -14.45 22.94 32.03
CA TYR A 145 -14.50 21.58 31.53
C TYR A 145 -15.84 21.32 30.83
N ARG A 146 -15.79 20.97 29.56
CA ARG A 146 -16.98 20.56 28.80
C ARG A 146 -16.89 19.06 28.56
N PRO A 147 -17.82 18.25 29.07
CA PRO A 147 -17.83 16.83 28.74
C PRO A 147 -17.96 16.68 27.22
N PRO A 148 -17.34 15.63 26.64
CA PRO A 148 -17.50 15.34 25.23
C PRO A 148 -18.99 15.20 24.90
N THR A 149 -19.41 15.72 23.76
CA THR A 149 -20.81 15.66 23.30
C THR A 149 -21.26 14.25 22.90
N ASP A 150 -20.35 13.29 22.92
CA ASP A 150 -20.63 11.90 22.58
C ASP A 150 -21.30 11.22 23.78
N ASN A 151 -22.61 10.94 23.66
CA ASN A 151 -23.40 10.22 24.66
C ASN A 151 -23.12 8.70 24.62
N ARG A 152 -21.88 8.32 24.34
CA ARG A 152 -21.46 6.93 24.24
C ARG A 152 -21.16 6.43 25.65
N MET A 153 -21.79 5.32 26.02
CA MET A 153 -21.51 4.67 27.30
C MET A 153 -20.02 4.38 27.45
N VAL A 154 -19.50 4.55 28.68
CA VAL A 154 -18.09 4.37 28.99
C VAL A 154 -17.66 2.94 28.68
N ASN A 155 -16.79 2.79 27.68
CA ASN A 155 -16.25 1.51 27.27
C ASN A 155 -15.31 0.94 28.34
N GLU A 156 -15.20 -0.38 28.44
CA GLU A 156 -14.33 -1.04 29.42
C GLU A 156 -12.86 -0.62 29.24
N LYS A 157 -12.42 -0.40 27.99
CA LYS A 157 -11.09 0.15 27.67
C LYS A 157 -10.86 1.54 28.28
N SER A 158 -11.87 2.42 28.27
CA SER A 158 -11.75 3.74 28.88
C SER A 158 -11.71 3.69 30.40
N LYS A 159 -12.45 2.75 31.02
CA LYS A 159 -12.37 2.52 32.47
C LYS A 159 -11.00 2.02 32.87
N ALA A 160 -10.48 1.00 32.16
CA ALA A 160 -9.14 0.49 32.39
C ALA A 160 -8.10 1.61 32.24
N LYS A 161 -8.13 2.37 31.14
CA LYS A 161 -7.22 3.49 30.93
C LYS A 161 -7.27 4.51 32.07
N LEU A 162 -8.46 4.88 32.54
CA LEU A 162 -8.62 5.77 33.70
C LEU A 162 -8.02 5.15 34.97
N GLN A 163 -8.30 3.88 35.24
CA GLN A 163 -7.76 3.17 36.40
C GLN A 163 -6.23 3.16 36.41
N PHE A 164 -5.58 2.83 35.29
CA PHE A 164 -4.13 2.88 35.17
C PHE A 164 -3.61 4.31 35.40
N THR A 165 -4.23 5.31 34.77
CA THR A 165 -3.85 6.73 34.91
C THR A 165 -3.94 7.19 36.37
N MET A 166 -5.01 6.84 37.09
CA MET A 166 -5.19 7.16 38.52
C MET A 166 -4.18 6.43 39.41
N ALA A 167 -3.77 5.23 39.02
CA ALA A 167 -2.70 4.48 39.68
C ALA A 167 -1.28 4.98 39.31
N GLY A 168 -1.16 6.03 38.48
CA GLY A 168 0.13 6.55 38.02
C GLY A 168 0.85 5.65 37.02
N THR A 169 0.14 4.71 36.40
CA THR A 169 0.66 3.74 35.43
C THR A 169 -0.03 3.94 34.07
N HIS A 170 0.52 3.35 33.00
CA HIS A 170 -0.08 3.42 31.67
C HIS A 170 -0.64 2.06 31.26
N LEU A 171 -1.83 2.06 30.65
CA LEU A 171 -2.42 0.85 30.08
C LEU A 171 -1.49 0.32 28.98
N PRO A 172 -0.93 -0.90 29.09
CA PRO A 172 -0.04 -1.44 28.07
C PRO A 172 -0.77 -1.51 26.73
N ASP A 173 -0.10 -1.09 25.66
CA ASP A 173 -0.67 -1.14 24.32
C ASP A 173 -0.82 -2.61 23.90
N PRO A 174 -2.04 -3.09 23.59
CA PRO A 174 -2.25 -4.48 23.17
C PRO A 174 -1.49 -4.84 21.88
N ALA A 175 -1.04 -3.86 21.09
CA ALA A 175 -0.20 -4.11 19.92
C ALA A 175 1.24 -4.46 20.27
N ILE A 176 1.73 -4.05 21.45
CA ILE A 176 3.07 -4.34 21.93
C ILE A 176 3.06 -5.73 22.56
N LYS A 177 3.54 -6.72 21.81
CA LYS A 177 3.74 -8.07 22.36
C LYS A 177 4.79 -7.98 23.48
N PRO A 178 4.53 -8.55 24.67
CA PRO A 178 5.54 -8.59 25.71
C PRO A 178 6.76 -9.34 25.19
N GLN A 179 7.95 -8.77 25.41
CA GLN A 179 9.20 -9.44 25.06
C GLN A 179 9.23 -10.79 25.79
N ARG A 180 9.24 -11.90 25.04
CA ARG A 180 9.44 -13.22 25.62
C ARG A 180 10.78 -13.19 26.33
N ARG A 181 10.78 -13.51 27.63
CA ARG A 181 12.03 -13.73 28.35
C ARG A 181 12.80 -14.82 27.58
N PRO A 182 14.10 -14.64 27.32
CA PRO A 182 14.90 -15.69 26.73
C PRO A 182 14.76 -16.92 27.62
N ARG A 183 14.52 -18.08 27.00
CA ARG A 183 14.56 -19.36 27.72
C ARG A 183 15.97 -19.49 28.26
N GLU A 184 16.11 -19.64 29.57
CA GLU A 184 17.38 -20.02 30.17
C GLU A 184 17.69 -21.44 29.68
N GLU A 185 18.49 -21.55 28.62
CA GLU A 185 19.08 -22.83 28.23
C GLU A 185 20.05 -23.20 29.34
N GLN A 186 19.76 -24.29 30.06
CA GLN A 186 20.72 -24.86 30.98
C GLN A 186 21.99 -25.16 30.18
N HIS A 187 23.05 -24.40 30.45
CA HIS A 187 24.34 -24.59 29.80
C HIS A 187 24.97 -25.88 30.33
N VAL A 188 24.61 -27.02 29.76
CA VAL A 188 25.29 -28.30 30.02
C VAL A 188 26.69 -28.18 29.41
N SER A 189 27.73 -28.32 30.24
CA SER A 189 29.12 -28.28 29.76
C SER A 189 29.44 -29.54 28.96
N GLU A 190 30.41 -29.45 28.04
CA GLU A 190 30.96 -30.63 27.36
C GLU A 190 31.60 -31.60 28.37
N GLU A 191 32.11 -31.08 29.49
CA GLU A 191 32.65 -31.87 30.61
C GLU A 191 31.55 -32.67 31.33
N ASP A 192 30.36 -32.08 31.51
CA ASP A 192 29.22 -32.75 32.15
C ASP A 192 28.77 -33.95 31.32
N ILE A 193 28.77 -33.80 29.99
CA ILE A 193 28.43 -34.88 29.05
C ILE A 193 29.48 -35.99 29.09
N ILE A 194 30.77 -35.66 29.23
CA ILE A 194 31.83 -36.66 29.37
C ILE A 194 31.64 -37.46 30.65
N ASN A 195 31.33 -36.80 31.77
CA ASN A 195 31.08 -37.47 33.05
C ASN A 195 29.89 -38.43 32.95
N GLU A 196 28.78 -37.99 32.35
CA GLU A 196 27.61 -38.86 32.14
C GLU A 196 27.94 -40.08 31.28
N LEU A 197 28.76 -39.92 30.24
CA LEU A 197 29.19 -41.05 29.39
C LEU A 197 30.10 -42.03 30.13
N LEU A 198 30.93 -41.55 31.07
CA LEU A 198 31.75 -42.42 31.93
C LEU A 198 30.88 -43.22 32.90
N ASP A 199 29.86 -42.57 33.50
CA ASP A 199 28.90 -43.25 34.36
C ASP A 199 28.14 -44.34 33.61
N GLN A 200 27.69 -44.06 32.39
CA GLN A 200 27.05 -45.05 31.53
C GLN A 200 27.98 -46.21 31.17
N ILE A 201 29.29 -45.98 30.97
CA ILE A 201 30.26 -47.06 30.73
C ILE A 201 30.37 -47.95 31.97
N ASN A 202 30.46 -47.35 33.16
CA ASN A 202 30.53 -48.09 34.42
C ASN A 202 29.26 -48.92 34.64
N GLU A 203 28.07 -48.34 34.45
CA GLU A 203 26.79 -49.04 34.55
C GLU A 203 26.75 -50.26 33.60
N ARG A 204 27.27 -50.12 32.38
CA ARG A 204 27.30 -51.22 31.40
C ARG A 204 28.30 -52.31 31.76
N ALA A 205 29.44 -51.94 32.35
CA ALA A 205 30.43 -52.89 32.83
C ALA A 205 29.91 -53.66 34.06
N GLU A 206 29.25 -52.98 34.99
CA GLU A 206 28.60 -53.57 36.16
C GLU A 206 27.48 -54.52 35.73
N TRP A 207 26.59 -54.07 34.84
CA TRP A 207 25.52 -54.90 34.31
C TRP A 207 26.03 -56.15 33.59
N LEU A 208 27.14 -56.04 32.83
CA LEU A 208 27.75 -57.22 32.21
C LEU A 208 28.26 -58.22 33.26
N THR A 209 28.81 -57.72 34.37
CA THR A 209 29.27 -58.55 35.49
C THR A 209 28.09 -59.29 36.13
N GLU A 210 26.97 -58.59 36.38
CA GLU A 210 25.74 -59.21 36.88
C GLU A 210 25.20 -60.29 35.92
N MET A 211 25.21 -60.03 34.61
CA MET A 211 24.78 -61.01 33.61
C MET A 211 25.74 -62.20 33.48
N GLU A 212 27.02 -62.02 33.80
CA GLU A 212 28.00 -63.11 33.87
C GLU A 212 27.78 -63.99 35.09
N GLU A 213 27.45 -63.40 36.23
CA GLU A 213 27.05 -64.14 37.45
C GLU A 213 25.78 -64.97 37.22
N LEU A 214 24.83 -64.45 36.44
CA LEU A 214 23.63 -65.16 36.00
C LEU A 214 23.88 -66.19 34.87
N GLY A 215 25.12 -66.32 34.40
CA GLY A 215 25.49 -67.27 33.34
C GLY A 215 25.08 -66.87 31.92
N GLN A 216 24.52 -65.68 31.72
CA GLN A 216 24.06 -65.15 30.42
C GLN A 216 25.10 -64.26 29.71
N GLY A 217 26.30 -64.11 30.28
CA GLY A 217 27.34 -63.23 29.74
C GLY A 217 27.71 -63.48 28.27
N LYS A 218 27.71 -64.73 27.79
CA LYS A 218 28.02 -65.04 26.37
C LYS A 218 27.07 -64.37 25.38
N LYS A 219 25.81 -64.16 25.77
CA LYS A 219 24.78 -63.55 24.94
C LYS A 219 24.98 -62.04 24.81
N TYR A 220 25.34 -61.37 25.91
CA TYR A 220 25.36 -59.91 25.98
C TYR A 220 26.75 -59.28 25.89
N ARG A 221 27.82 -60.07 26.05
CA ARG A 221 29.21 -59.63 25.85
C ARG A 221 29.45 -58.84 24.55
N PRO A 222 29.02 -59.30 23.36
CA PRO A 222 29.29 -58.55 22.13
C PRO A 222 28.54 -57.20 22.13
N GLU A 223 27.27 -57.20 22.50
CA GLU A 223 26.43 -55.99 22.50
C GLU A 223 26.95 -54.93 23.49
N ILE A 224 27.34 -55.34 24.70
CA ILE A 224 27.87 -54.41 25.70
C ILE A 224 29.25 -53.87 25.29
N ARG A 225 30.09 -54.69 24.65
CA ARG A 225 31.38 -54.21 24.12
C ARG A 225 31.18 -53.14 23.05
N ASP A 226 30.20 -53.31 22.17
CA ASP A 226 29.87 -52.32 21.15
C ASP A 226 29.34 -51.03 21.79
N GLN A 227 28.46 -51.13 22.79
CA GLN A 227 27.92 -49.99 23.54
C GLN A 227 29.00 -49.20 24.31
N ILE A 228 29.98 -49.89 24.90
CA ILE A 228 31.12 -49.27 25.58
C ILE A 228 32.04 -48.60 24.55
N ALA A 229 32.32 -49.28 23.42
CA ALA A 229 33.15 -48.73 22.35
C ALA A 229 32.54 -47.44 21.78
N GLU A 230 31.23 -47.43 21.51
CA GLU A 230 30.49 -46.25 21.03
C GLU A 230 30.65 -45.05 21.99
N ARG A 231 30.46 -45.27 23.29
CA ARG A 231 30.59 -44.22 24.32
C ARG A 231 32.02 -43.71 24.44
N LEU A 232 33.02 -44.60 24.39
CA LEU A 232 34.44 -44.22 24.36
C LEU A 232 34.79 -43.39 23.12
N HIS A 233 34.25 -43.73 21.95
CA HIS A 233 34.44 -42.94 20.74
C HIS A 233 33.82 -41.54 20.88
N ARG A 234 32.64 -41.44 21.50
CA ARG A 234 31.98 -40.16 21.77
C ARG A 234 32.77 -39.29 22.75
N ILE A 235 33.31 -39.88 23.82
CA ILE A 235 34.20 -39.19 24.77
C ILE A 235 35.42 -38.63 24.02
N ARG A 236 36.12 -39.46 23.22
CA ARG A 236 37.30 -39.00 22.45
C ARG A 236 36.98 -37.84 21.49
N ALA A 237 35.79 -37.85 20.89
CA ALA A 237 35.36 -36.76 20.02
C ALA A 237 35.14 -35.45 20.81
N LEU A 238 34.53 -35.53 21.99
CA LEU A 238 34.35 -34.37 22.88
C LEU A 238 35.68 -33.86 23.44
N GLU A 239 36.59 -34.75 23.86
CA GLU A 239 37.94 -34.38 24.30
C GLU A 239 38.73 -33.68 23.18
N SER A 240 38.63 -34.20 21.95
CA SER A 240 39.26 -33.56 20.79
C SER A 240 38.67 -32.17 20.54
N LYS A 241 37.35 -32.02 20.67
CA LYS A 241 36.65 -30.73 20.53
C LYS A 241 37.09 -29.73 21.61
N LEU A 242 37.16 -30.16 22.87
CA LEU A 242 37.65 -29.37 24.00
C LEU A 242 39.10 -28.94 23.78
N LYS A 243 39.96 -29.86 23.33
CA LYS A 243 41.37 -29.56 23.00
C LYS A 243 41.46 -28.52 21.89
N MET A 244 40.73 -28.69 20.79
CA MET A 244 40.67 -27.70 19.70
C MET A 244 40.15 -26.33 20.15
N LYS A 245 39.14 -26.31 21.04
CA LYS A 245 38.61 -25.08 21.63
C LYS A 245 39.63 -24.38 22.53
N SER A 246 40.38 -25.15 23.32
CA SER A 246 41.43 -24.63 24.22
C SER A 246 42.65 -24.10 23.47
N GLU A 247 43.02 -24.74 22.35
CA GLU A 247 44.14 -24.35 21.48
C GLU A 247 43.77 -23.20 20.52
N GLY A 248 42.53 -22.68 20.58
CA GLY A 248 42.04 -21.58 19.73
C GLY A 248 41.82 -21.95 18.26
N GLY A 249 41.83 -23.24 17.94
CA GLY A 249 41.71 -23.77 16.58
C GLY A 249 40.27 -23.81 16.08
N PHE A 250 39.60 -22.67 15.95
CA PHE A 250 38.35 -22.59 15.19
C PHE A 250 38.66 -22.75 13.69
N ARG A 251 38.61 -23.98 13.17
CA ARG A 251 38.36 -24.18 11.74
C ARG A 251 36.85 -24.03 11.52
N PHE A 252 36.42 -22.82 11.18
CA PHE A 252 35.12 -22.61 10.55
C PHE A 252 35.12 -23.41 9.25
N VAL A 253 34.30 -24.45 9.19
CA VAL A 253 33.84 -25.03 7.94
C VAL A 253 32.33 -24.84 7.97
N ASP A 254 31.88 -23.77 7.31
CA ASP A 254 30.52 -23.68 6.76
C ASP A 254 30.51 -24.38 5.38
#